data_AF-A0A966HG24-F1
#
_entry.id   AF-A0A966HG24-F1
#
_cell.length_a   1.000
_cell.length_b   1.000
_cell.length_c   1.000
_cell.angle_alpha   90.00
_cell.angle_beta   90.00
_cell.angle_gamma   90.00
#
_symmetry.space_group_name_H-M   'P 1'
#
loop_
_entity.id
_entity.type
_entity.pdbx_description
1 polymer ?
#
loop_
_entity_poly.entity_id
_entity_poly.type
_entity_poly.pdbx_seq_one_letter_code
_entity_poly.pdbx_strand_id
1 'polypeptide(L)'
;MDNEQNTAKKKGKNKAKWIFIVTIILIIGVAGAVIYYQRTKSEERLTEKSDKIVELEEKIKNLEQSKLQTRDNPTNGNGADKSVCQIPDSGKIENIIASITSKNTAALEGYMTNPVSVILAASEGMGNRTPAQAISDISGFISDADGWDFNLPQSTIDAYRGGFYVSYFPENSVIGKSNNEKVISFSFNCDASISTVFLSPGSDLLLN
;
A
#
# COMPACT_ATOMS: atom_id res chain seq x y z
N MET A 1 -20.21 -62.00 -48.62
CA MET A 1 -20.93 -61.65 -49.85
C MET A 1 -22.39 -61.32 -49.52
N ASP A 2 -22.84 -60.11 -49.16
CA ASP A 2 -22.30 -58.88 -48.52
C ASP A 2 -23.53 -58.06 -48.04
N ASN A 3 -23.48 -56.93 -47.32
CA ASN A 3 -22.39 -55.98 -47.02
C ASN A 3 -22.58 -55.34 -45.62
N GLU A 4 -21.57 -54.59 -45.15
CA GLU A 4 -21.67 -53.69 -43.98
C GLU A 4 -22.07 -52.26 -44.40
N GLN A 5 -22.29 -51.38 -43.41
CA GLN A 5 -22.30 -49.91 -43.44
C GLN A 5 -23.62 -49.14 -43.69
N ASN A 6 -24.02 -48.45 -42.60
CA ASN A 6 -24.53 -47.07 -42.52
C ASN A 6 -25.96 -46.69 -42.98
N THR A 7 -26.71 -46.09 -42.04
CA THR A 7 -27.03 -44.65 -42.11
C THR A 7 -27.56 -44.10 -40.77
N ALA A 8 -27.05 -42.93 -40.35
CA ALA A 8 -27.50 -42.22 -39.16
C ALA A 8 -28.52 -41.10 -39.45
N LYS A 9 -29.45 -40.82 -38.53
CA LYS A 9 -30.13 -39.51 -38.35
C LYS A 9 -30.86 -39.46 -36.98
N LYS A 10 -30.35 -38.77 -35.95
CA LYS A 10 -30.28 -37.30 -35.72
C LYS A 10 -31.62 -36.68 -35.23
N LYS A 11 -31.82 -36.62 -33.91
CA LYS A 11 -32.77 -35.71 -33.23
C LYS A 11 -32.24 -35.37 -31.82
N GLY A 12 -32.04 -34.08 -31.51
CA GLY A 12 -31.54 -33.67 -30.18
C GLY A 12 -30.81 -32.33 -30.06
N LYS A 13 -30.80 -31.45 -31.07
CA LYS A 13 -29.98 -30.20 -31.04
C LYS A 13 -30.63 -28.96 -30.42
N ASN A 14 -31.91 -29.02 -30.02
CA ASN A 14 -32.68 -27.81 -29.67
C ASN A 14 -32.79 -27.57 -28.16
N LYS A 15 -32.86 -28.63 -27.33
CA LYS A 15 -32.98 -28.50 -25.87
C LYS A 15 -31.68 -28.04 -25.20
N ALA A 16 -30.52 -28.52 -25.67
CA ALA A 16 -29.21 -28.15 -25.13
C ALA A 16 -28.89 -26.64 -25.28
N LYS A 17 -29.28 -26.01 -26.41
CA LYS A 17 -29.12 -24.56 -26.60
C LYS A 17 -29.99 -23.73 -25.63
N TRP A 18 -31.20 -24.20 -25.34
CA TRP A 18 -32.10 -23.52 -24.41
C TRP A 18 -31.58 -23.57 -22.97
N ILE A 19 -31.06 -24.73 -22.53
CA ILE A 19 -30.44 -24.88 -21.22
C ILE A 19 -29.25 -23.91 -21.06
N PHE A 20 -28.36 -23.82 -22.07
CA PHE A 20 -27.17 -22.96 -22.01
C PHE A 20 -27.51 -21.47 -21.87
N ILE A 21 -28.58 -20.98 -22.53
CA ILE A 21 -29.04 -19.59 -22.41
C ILE A 21 -29.59 -19.31 -21.00
N VAL A 22 -30.38 -20.24 -20.43
CA VAL A 22 -30.91 -20.10 -19.07
C VAL A 22 -29.79 -20.08 -18.03
N THR A 23 -28.73 -20.89 -18.20
CA THR A 23 -27.57 -20.88 -17.30
C THR A 23 -26.81 -19.55 -17.34
N ILE A 24 -26.62 -18.95 -18.51
CA ILE A 24 -25.94 -17.64 -18.64
C ILE A 24 -26.74 -16.53 -17.95
N ILE A 25 -28.07 -16.50 -18.12
CA ILE A 25 -28.95 -15.52 -17.47
C ILE A 25 -28.89 -15.64 -15.93
N LEU A 26 -28.81 -16.87 -15.41
CA LEU A 26 -28.67 -17.13 -13.97
C LEU A 26 -27.33 -16.59 -13.41
N ILE A 27 -26.22 -16.76 -14.12
CA ILE A 27 -24.90 -16.27 -13.69
C ILE A 27 -24.87 -14.74 -13.66
N ILE A 28 -25.46 -14.07 -14.66
CA ILE A 28 -25.56 -12.60 -14.70
C ILE A 28 -26.45 -12.08 -13.56
N GLY A 29 -27.53 -12.80 -13.22
CA GLY A 29 -28.41 -12.46 -12.10
C GLY A 29 -27.69 -12.45 -10.73
N VAL A 30 -26.81 -13.41 -10.48
CA VAL A 30 -26.02 -13.48 -9.23
C VAL A 30 -24.98 -12.36 -9.15
N ALA A 31 -24.26 -12.08 -10.25
CA ALA A 31 -23.32 -10.96 -10.30
C ALA A 31 -24.01 -9.59 -10.12
N GLY A 32 -25.18 -9.40 -10.76
CA GLY A 32 -26.01 -8.20 -10.59
C GLY A 32 -26.51 -8.02 -9.16
N ALA A 33 -26.94 -9.10 -8.49
CA ALA A 33 -27.36 -9.07 -7.11
C ALA A 33 -26.21 -8.68 -6.16
N VAL A 34 -25.00 -9.22 -6.33
CA VAL A 34 -23.83 -8.87 -5.51
C VAL A 34 -23.44 -7.40 -5.70
N ILE A 35 -23.41 -6.90 -6.94
CA ILE A 35 -23.07 -5.49 -7.23
C ILE A 35 -24.15 -4.55 -6.66
N TYR A 36 -25.44 -4.91 -6.78
CA TYR A 36 -26.55 -4.12 -6.22
C TYR A 36 -26.52 -4.09 -4.68
N TYR A 37 -26.25 -5.23 -4.03
CA TYR A 37 -26.21 -5.33 -2.57
C TYR A 37 -24.97 -4.66 -1.94
N GLN A 38 -23.87 -4.53 -2.70
CA GLN A 38 -22.74 -3.69 -2.29
C GLN A 38 -23.06 -2.19 -2.42
N ARG A 39 -23.89 -1.80 -3.40
CA ARG A 39 -24.25 -0.40 -3.67
C ARG A 39 -25.26 0.20 -2.68
N THR A 40 -26.03 -0.61 -1.95
CA THR A 40 -26.96 -0.14 -0.91
C THR A 40 -26.29 0.06 0.46
N LYS A 41 -25.11 -0.52 0.71
CA LYS A 41 -24.34 -0.35 1.96
C LYS A 41 -23.34 0.81 1.97
N SER A 42 -23.30 1.64 0.91
CA SER A 42 -22.41 2.80 0.86
C SER A 42 -22.99 4.07 1.47
N GLU A 43 -24.30 4.17 1.69
CA GLU A 43 -24.94 5.41 2.16
C GLU A 43 -24.74 5.65 3.67
N GLU A 44 -24.85 4.59 4.50
CA GLU A 44 -24.54 4.66 5.95
C GLU A 44 -23.09 5.11 6.21
N ARG A 45 -22.15 4.71 5.33
CA ARG A 45 -20.76 5.15 5.39
C ARG A 45 -20.53 6.56 4.88
N LEU A 46 -21.52 7.18 4.23
CA LEU A 46 -21.44 8.57 3.78
C LEU A 46 -21.87 9.51 4.92
N THR A 47 -22.97 9.20 5.60
CA THR A 47 -23.38 9.93 6.82
C THR A 47 -22.37 9.75 7.95
N GLU A 48 -21.90 8.54 8.23
CA GLU A 48 -20.85 8.31 9.25
C GLU A 48 -19.56 9.11 8.95
N LYS A 49 -19.21 9.29 7.67
CA LYS A 49 -18.07 10.13 7.27
C LYS A 49 -18.35 11.62 7.39
N SER A 50 -19.54 12.09 7.01
CA SER A 50 -19.94 13.49 7.18
C SER A 50 -20.00 13.88 8.65
N ASP A 51 -20.58 13.04 9.51
CA ASP A 51 -20.66 13.28 10.95
C ASP A 51 -19.26 13.35 11.57
N LYS A 52 -18.33 12.47 11.15
CA LYS A 52 -16.92 12.52 11.55
C LYS A 52 -16.18 13.74 11.03
N ILE A 53 -16.51 14.25 9.83
CA ILE A 53 -15.92 15.50 9.31
C ILE A 53 -16.36 16.68 10.19
N VAL A 54 -17.65 16.76 10.56
CA VAL A 54 -18.15 17.81 11.48
C VAL A 54 -17.51 17.71 12.86
N GLU A 55 -17.36 16.50 13.41
CA GLU A 55 -16.67 16.25 14.69
C GLU A 55 -15.18 16.65 14.62
N LEU A 56 -14.51 16.39 13.50
CA LEU A 56 -13.12 16.79 13.26
C LEU A 56 -12.97 18.31 13.14
N GLU A 57 -13.87 18.99 12.42
CA GLU A 57 -13.89 20.46 12.34
C GLU A 57 -14.14 21.11 13.70
N GLU A 58 -15.06 20.58 14.52
CA GLU A 58 -15.32 21.08 15.87
C GLU A 58 -14.11 20.85 16.81
N LYS A 59 -13.42 19.71 16.69
CA LYS A 59 -12.16 19.43 17.40
C LYS A 59 -11.03 20.36 16.98
N ILE A 60 -10.86 20.62 15.68
CA ILE A 60 -9.87 21.58 15.17
C ILE A 60 -10.15 22.98 15.73
N LYS A 61 -11.41 23.43 15.70
CA LYS A 61 -11.82 24.74 16.23
C LYS A 61 -11.56 24.88 17.75
N ASN A 62 -11.82 23.85 18.54
CA ASN A 62 -11.49 23.83 19.97
C ASN A 62 -9.96 23.79 20.22
N LEU A 63 -9.20 23.08 19.39
CA LEU A 63 -7.73 23.05 19.46
C LEU A 63 -7.08 24.38 19.06
N GLU A 64 -7.67 25.12 18.13
CA GLU A 64 -7.24 26.49 17.81
C GLU A 64 -7.58 27.48 18.94
N GLN A 65 -8.80 27.42 19.48
CA GLN A 65 -9.20 28.31 20.58
C GLN A 65 -8.39 28.08 21.87
N SER A 66 -8.08 26.83 22.22
CA SER A 66 -7.20 26.52 23.35
C SER A 66 -5.75 26.99 23.13
N LYS A 67 -5.21 26.86 21.91
CA LYS A 67 -3.89 27.42 21.54
C LYS A 67 -3.82 28.95 21.58
N LEU A 68 -4.95 29.64 21.39
CA LEU A 68 -5.01 31.11 21.50
C LEU A 68 -5.06 31.59 22.96
N GLN A 69 -5.62 30.80 23.88
CA GLN A 69 -5.72 31.16 25.31
C GLN A 69 -4.43 30.93 26.11
N THR A 70 -3.44 30.19 25.58
CA THR A 70 -2.13 29.97 26.25
C THR A 70 -1.07 31.02 25.87
N ARG A 71 -1.43 32.12 25.18
CA ARG A 71 -0.45 33.03 24.55
C ARG A 71 -0.13 34.33 25.30
N ASP A 72 -0.74 34.58 26.46
CA ASP A 72 -0.57 35.83 27.22
C ASP A 72 0.22 35.67 28.54
N ASN A 73 1.51 35.32 28.45
CA ASN A 73 2.57 36.06 29.17
C ASN A 73 3.97 35.73 28.61
N PRO A 74 4.89 36.71 28.45
CA PRO A 74 6.09 36.53 27.63
C PRO A 74 7.39 36.30 28.44
N THR A 75 8.38 35.68 27.80
CA THR A 75 9.80 36.01 28.03
C THR A 75 10.61 35.79 26.75
N ASN A 76 10.99 36.91 26.12
CA ASN A 76 12.14 37.14 25.24
C ASN A 76 12.61 36.01 24.30
N GLY A 77 12.16 36.09 23.04
CA GLY A 77 12.54 35.15 21.99
C GLY A 77 13.90 35.38 21.33
N ASN A 78 14.17 34.52 20.35
CA ASN A 78 14.80 34.90 19.09
C ASN A 78 14.52 33.84 18.02
N GLY A 79 14.24 34.26 16.78
CA GLY A 79 14.14 33.38 15.62
C GLY A 79 12.76 32.70 15.41
N ALA A 80 12.27 32.74 14.17
CA ALA A 80 11.20 31.87 13.73
C ALA A 80 11.77 30.46 13.55
N ASP A 81 11.45 29.56 14.48
CA ASP A 81 12.02 28.22 14.51
C ASP A 81 11.56 27.41 13.29
N LYS A 82 12.50 27.06 12.41
CA LYS A 82 12.27 26.04 11.39
C LYS A 82 12.28 24.71 12.13
N SER A 83 11.09 24.21 12.46
CA SER A 83 10.87 22.86 13.01
C SER A 83 11.79 21.85 12.30
N VAL A 84 12.83 21.42 13.02
CA VAL A 84 13.84 20.51 12.48
C VAL A 84 13.23 19.11 12.48
N CYS A 85 13.06 18.54 11.28
CA CYS A 85 12.53 17.19 11.14
C CYS A 85 13.48 16.16 11.79
N GLN A 86 12.93 15.29 12.62
CA GLN A 86 13.67 14.21 13.26
C GLN A 86 14.03 13.14 12.22
N ILE A 87 15.30 12.73 12.25
CA ILE A 87 15.82 11.59 11.48
C ILE A 87 15.81 10.36 12.40
N PRO A 88 15.49 9.15 11.91
CA PRO A 88 15.63 7.91 12.67
C PRO A 88 17.02 7.76 13.31
N ASP A 89 17.05 7.34 14.57
CA ASP A 89 18.28 6.89 15.22
C ASP A 89 18.78 5.57 14.63
N SER A 90 20.05 5.24 14.86
CA SER A 90 20.67 4.02 14.32
C SER A 90 19.99 2.75 14.81
N GLY A 91 19.48 2.72 16.05
CA GLY A 91 18.76 1.55 16.58
C GLY A 91 17.44 1.29 15.86
N LYS A 92 16.69 2.34 15.51
CA LYS A 92 15.50 2.23 14.65
C LYS A 92 15.87 1.72 13.25
N ILE A 93 16.95 2.24 12.65
CA ILE A 93 17.43 1.79 11.33
C ILE A 93 17.86 0.32 11.37
N GLU A 94 18.66 -0.08 12.35
CA GLU A 94 19.11 -1.46 12.58
C GLU A 94 17.91 -2.41 12.76
N ASN A 95 16.90 -2.03 13.53
CA ASN A 95 15.68 -2.83 13.71
C ASN A 95 14.85 -2.94 12.43
N ILE A 96 14.82 -1.91 11.57
CA ILE A 96 14.17 -1.99 10.26
C ILE A 96 14.89 -2.99 9.35
N ILE A 97 16.22 -2.87 9.26
CA ILE A 97 17.08 -3.79 8.48
C ILE A 97 16.94 -5.23 8.99
N ALA A 98 16.97 -5.43 10.31
CA ALA A 98 16.82 -6.74 10.94
C ALA A 98 15.43 -7.35 10.66
N SER A 99 14.36 -6.55 10.67
CA SER A 99 12.99 -7.02 10.40
C SER A 99 12.84 -7.59 8.99
N ILE A 100 13.49 -6.98 7.99
CA ILE A 100 13.48 -7.46 6.60
C ILE A 100 14.42 -8.65 6.43
N THR A 101 15.64 -8.56 6.95
CA THR A 101 16.67 -9.61 6.81
C THR A 101 16.26 -10.92 7.50
N SER A 102 15.57 -10.85 8.63
CA SER A 102 15.05 -12.02 9.36
C SER A 102 13.67 -12.50 8.88
N LYS A 103 13.03 -11.77 7.95
CA LYS A 103 11.61 -11.90 7.56
C LYS A 103 10.62 -11.77 8.73
N ASN A 104 11.05 -11.31 9.91
CA ASN A 104 10.20 -11.01 11.06
C ASN A 104 9.82 -9.52 11.09
N THR A 105 8.76 -9.19 10.36
CA THR A 105 8.27 -7.83 10.13
C THR A 105 7.47 -7.24 11.29
N ALA A 106 7.08 -8.02 12.30
CA ALA A 106 6.14 -7.59 13.35
C ALA A 106 6.62 -6.35 14.13
N ALA A 107 7.93 -6.20 14.34
CA ALA A 107 8.51 -5.04 15.04
C ALA A 107 8.33 -3.71 14.28
N LEU A 108 8.17 -3.75 12.95
CA LEU A 108 7.98 -2.55 12.12
C LEU A 108 6.67 -1.82 12.42
N GLU A 109 5.65 -2.50 12.98
CA GLU A 109 4.33 -1.91 13.19
C GLU A 109 4.39 -0.67 14.11
N GLY A 110 5.21 -0.75 15.16
CA GLY A 110 5.45 0.36 16.10
C GLY A 110 6.31 1.50 15.55
N TYR A 111 6.83 1.38 14.33
CA TYR A 111 7.62 2.43 13.66
C TYR A 111 6.84 3.16 12.56
N MET A 112 5.62 2.76 12.25
CA MET A 112 4.82 3.32 11.15
C MET A 112 3.89 4.45 11.60
N THR A 113 3.67 5.42 10.72
CA THR A 113 2.54 6.34 10.84
C THR A 113 1.21 5.60 10.60
N ASN A 114 0.10 6.17 11.07
CA ASN A 114 -1.24 5.65 10.76
C ASN A 114 -2.10 6.78 10.17
N PRO A 115 -2.37 6.78 8.85
CA PRO A 115 -1.98 5.77 7.86
C PRO A 115 -0.48 5.82 7.51
N VAL A 116 0.01 4.74 6.90
CA VAL A 116 1.29 4.67 6.18
C VAL A 116 1.00 4.45 4.69
N SER A 117 1.72 5.13 3.80
CA SER A 117 1.58 4.91 2.36
C SER A 117 2.39 3.69 1.93
N VAL A 118 1.80 2.74 1.21
CA VAL A 118 2.55 1.61 0.63
C VAL A 118 2.34 1.63 -0.88
N ILE A 119 3.44 1.58 -1.65
CA ILE A 119 3.42 1.71 -3.11
C ILE A 119 4.17 0.53 -3.74
N LEU A 120 3.54 -0.13 -4.72
CA LEU A 120 4.18 -1.16 -5.55
C LEU A 120 4.53 -0.61 -6.93
N ALA A 121 5.82 -0.64 -7.31
CA ALA A 121 6.31 -0.20 -8.62
C ALA A 121 5.54 -0.84 -9.80
N ALA A 122 5.56 -0.17 -10.95
CA ALA A 122 4.77 -0.43 -12.16
C ALA A 122 3.24 -0.38 -12.03
N SER A 123 2.68 -0.67 -10.85
CA SER A 123 1.23 -0.58 -10.59
C SER A 123 0.80 0.69 -9.85
N GLU A 124 1.72 1.31 -9.12
CA GLU A 124 1.49 2.37 -8.13
C GLU A 124 0.38 2.03 -7.09
N GLY A 125 0.10 0.73 -6.93
CA GLY A 125 -1.01 0.23 -6.14
C GLY A 125 -0.77 0.19 -4.64
N MET A 126 -1.81 -0.26 -3.92
CA MET A 126 -1.98 -0.33 -2.46
C MET A 126 -2.36 0.99 -1.78
N GLY A 127 -1.56 2.05 -1.88
CA GLY A 127 -1.85 3.36 -1.30
C GLY A 127 -1.85 3.37 0.23
N ASN A 128 -2.73 4.16 0.85
CA ASN A 128 -2.81 4.29 2.31
C ASN A 128 -3.25 2.99 2.99
N ARG A 129 -2.44 2.52 3.95
CA ARG A 129 -2.65 1.34 4.77
C ARG A 129 -2.67 1.68 6.25
N THR A 130 -3.29 0.81 7.06
CA THR A 130 -2.94 0.73 8.49
C THR A 130 -1.56 0.08 8.66
N PRO A 131 -0.86 0.29 9.79
CA PRO A 131 0.39 -0.41 10.09
C PRO A 131 0.29 -1.94 9.88
N ALA A 132 -0.67 -2.62 10.52
CA ALA A 132 -0.93 -4.06 10.32
C ALA A 132 -1.12 -4.48 8.84
N GLN A 133 -1.78 -3.66 8.01
CA GLN A 133 -1.92 -3.95 6.57
C GLN A 133 -0.57 -3.82 5.84
N ALA A 134 0.19 -2.77 6.13
CA ALA A 134 1.53 -2.60 5.58
C ALA A 134 2.50 -3.73 6.01
N ILE A 135 2.40 -4.22 7.25
CA ILE A 135 3.12 -5.42 7.70
C ILE A 135 2.76 -6.63 6.83
N SER A 136 1.47 -6.86 6.57
CA SER A 136 1.03 -7.96 5.70
C SER A 136 1.56 -7.82 4.27
N ASP A 137 1.52 -6.61 3.70
CA ASP A 137 2.00 -6.33 2.34
C ASP A 137 3.52 -6.56 2.23
N ILE A 138 4.31 -6.02 3.17
CA ILE A 138 5.77 -6.21 3.25
C ILE A 138 6.10 -7.70 3.41
N SER A 139 5.43 -8.40 4.34
CA SER A 139 5.71 -9.82 4.62
C SER A 139 5.46 -10.70 3.41
N GLY A 140 4.38 -10.43 2.66
CA GLY A 140 4.12 -11.10 1.38
C GLY A 140 5.22 -10.82 0.36
N PHE A 141 5.60 -9.56 0.20
CA PHE A 141 6.61 -9.11 -0.76
C PHE A 141 8.02 -9.69 -0.52
N ILE A 142 8.45 -9.84 0.73
CA ILE A 142 9.78 -10.36 1.09
C ILE A 142 9.83 -11.89 1.28
N SER A 143 8.69 -12.59 1.23
CA SER A 143 8.61 -14.02 1.60
C SER A 143 9.54 -14.92 0.79
N ASP A 144 9.65 -14.65 -0.51
CA ASP A 144 10.45 -15.31 -1.54
C ASP A 144 11.78 -14.60 -1.85
N ALA A 145 12.18 -13.60 -1.05
CA ALA A 145 13.37 -12.78 -1.26
C ALA A 145 14.39 -12.97 -0.13
N ASP A 146 15.63 -13.23 -0.47
CA ASP A 146 16.73 -13.51 0.47
C ASP A 146 17.99 -12.73 0.09
N GLY A 147 18.95 -12.64 1.02
CA GLY A 147 20.20 -11.90 0.81
C GLY A 147 19.99 -10.42 0.56
N TRP A 148 19.30 -9.75 1.50
CA TRP A 148 19.10 -8.30 1.44
C TRP A 148 20.40 -7.54 1.78
N ASP A 149 20.85 -6.71 0.84
CA ASP A 149 21.90 -5.71 1.03
C ASP A 149 21.27 -4.33 1.25
N PHE A 150 21.61 -3.71 2.39
CA PHE A 150 21.21 -2.35 2.78
C PHE A 150 22.39 -1.37 2.75
N ASN A 151 23.58 -1.81 2.34
CA ASN A 151 24.79 -1.00 2.19
C ASN A 151 25.13 -0.84 0.70
N LEU A 152 24.12 -0.48 -0.10
CA LEU A 152 24.23 -0.35 -1.55
C LEU A 152 25.27 0.71 -1.93
N PRO A 153 26.04 0.50 -3.02
CA PRO A 153 26.95 1.52 -3.53
C PRO A 153 26.22 2.85 -3.81
N GLN A 154 26.84 3.98 -3.49
CA GLN A 154 26.22 5.29 -3.70
C GLN A 154 25.76 5.50 -5.16
N SER A 155 26.53 5.00 -6.14
CA SER A 155 26.15 5.03 -7.56
C SER A 155 24.85 4.28 -7.87
N THR A 156 24.49 3.25 -7.10
CA THR A 156 23.22 2.52 -7.23
C THR A 156 22.07 3.34 -6.64
N ILE A 157 22.30 3.98 -5.48
CA ILE A 157 21.33 4.89 -4.86
C ILE A 157 21.07 6.11 -5.76
N ASP A 158 22.14 6.69 -6.33
CA ASP A 158 22.06 7.81 -7.27
C ASP A 158 21.30 7.44 -8.55
N ALA A 159 21.47 6.21 -9.03
CA ALA A 159 20.71 5.71 -10.18
C ALA A 159 19.21 5.58 -9.87
N TYR A 160 18.83 5.07 -8.69
CA TYR A 160 17.42 5.03 -8.25
C TYR A 160 16.83 6.43 -8.04
N ARG A 161 17.66 7.40 -7.62
CA ARG A 161 17.30 8.82 -7.54
C ARG A 161 17.27 9.53 -8.90
N GLY A 162 17.69 8.87 -9.98
CA GLY A 162 17.65 9.39 -11.35
C GLY A 162 16.47 8.92 -12.20
N GLY A 163 15.82 7.80 -11.86
CA GLY A 163 14.71 7.21 -12.62
C GLY A 163 13.31 7.66 -12.19
N PHE A 164 12.27 7.07 -12.80
CA PHE A 164 10.87 7.46 -12.57
C PHE A 164 10.43 7.48 -11.08
N TYR A 165 11.03 6.64 -10.23
CA TYR A 165 10.62 6.44 -8.83
C TYR A 165 11.39 7.30 -7.81
N VAL A 166 12.12 8.34 -8.25
CA VAL A 166 12.94 9.24 -7.41
C VAL A 166 12.25 9.73 -6.12
N SER A 167 10.94 9.99 -6.14
CA SER A 167 10.15 10.44 -4.99
C SER A 167 10.16 9.47 -3.80
N TYR A 168 10.48 8.19 -4.05
CA TYR A 168 10.54 7.12 -3.06
C TYR A 168 11.95 6.83 -2.53
N PHE A 169 12.97 7.60 -2.97
CA PHE A 169 14.36 7.47 -2.53
C PHE A 169 14.94 8.76 -1.90
N PRO A 170 14.24 9.43 -0.95
CA PRO A 170 14.75 10.64 -0.31
C PRO A 170 16.06 10.39 0.45
N GLU A 171 16.76 11.46 0.81
CA GLU A 171 18.13 11.40 1.34
C GLU A 171 18.29 10.46 2.55
N ASN A 172 17.33 10.51 3.48
CA ASN A 172 17.31 9.73 4.73
C ASN A 172 16.47 8.43 4.64
N SER A 173 16.23 7.88 3.44
CA SER A 173 15.52 6.61 3.30
C SER A 173 16.40 5.40 3.60
N VAL A 174 15.83 4.35 4.21
CA VAL A 174 16.48 3.04 4.34
C VAL A 174 16.15 2.23 3.10
N ILE A 175 17.14 2.01 2.24
CA ILE A 175 17.00 1.36 0.94
C ILE A 175 17.70 -0.01 1.01
N GLY A 176 17.00 -1.08 0.62
CA GLY A 176 17.57 -2.42 0.55
C GLY A 176 17.27 -3.09 -0.79
N LYS A 177 18.21 -3.91 -1.28
CA LYS A 177 18.05 -4.76 -2.47
C LYS A 177 18.34 -6.22 -2.14
N SER A 178 17.50 -7.13 -2.62
CA SER A 178 17.65 -8.58 -2.44
C SER A 178 18.45 -9.24 -3.57
N ASN A 179 18.86 -10.50 -3.37
CA ASN A 179 19.52 -11.31 -4.40
C ASN A 179 18.64 -11.61 -5.62
N ASN A 180 17.31 -11.55 -5.49
CA ASN A 180 16.37 -11.63 -6.61
C ASN A 180 15.95 -10.25 -7.13
N GLU A 181 16.80 -9.24 -6.95
CA GLU A 181 16.69 -7.87 -7.48
C GLU A 181 15.44 -7.08 -7.03
N LYS A 182 14.66 -7.58 -6.06
CA LYS A 182 13.61 -6.76 -5.42
C LYS A 182 14.24 -5.64 -4.61
N VAL A 183 13.65 -4.46 -4.66
CA VAL A 183 14.07 -3.28 -3.88
C VAL A 183 12.96 -2.89 -2.91
N ILE A 184 13.36 -2.49 -1.70
CA ILE A 184 12.49 -1.88 -0.70
C ILE A 184 13.08 -0.54 -0.26
N SER A 185 12.24 0.47 -0.08
CA SER A 185 12.63 1.77 0.49
C SER A 185 11.64 2.19 1.59
N PHE A 186 12.19 2.55 2.76
CA PHE A 186 11.46 3.15 3.87
C PHE A 186 11.77 4.63 3.95
N SER A 187 10.74 5.46 3.78
CA SER A 187 10.81 6.92 3.95
C SER A 187 10.07 7.36 5.21
N PHE A 188 10.56 8.42 5.85
CA PHE A 188 10.13 8.84 7.18
C PHE A 188 9.44 10.21 7.18
N ASN A 189 8.54 10.45 8.13
CA ASN A 189 8.05 11.78 8.45
C ASN A 189 9.02 12.53 9.38
N CYS A 190 8.65 13.76 9.74
CA CYS A 190 9.45 14.61 10.65
C CYS A 190 9.44 14.16 12.12
N ASP A 191 8.73 13.09 12.47
CA ASP A 191 8.77 12.40 13.78
C ASP A 191 9.59 11.09 13.70
N ALA A 192 10.45 10.95 12.69
CA ALA A 192 11.24 9.76 12.40
C ALA A 192 10.43 8.45 12.29
N SER A 193 9.16 8.53 11.90
CA SER A 193 8.25 7.38 11.73
C SER A 193 8.07 7.06 10.24
N ILE A 194 8.03 5.77 9.90
CA ILE A 194 7.87 5.28 8.52
C ILE A 194 6.53 5.79 7.98
N SER A 195 6.60 6.69 7.00
CA SER A 195 5.44 7.33 6.38
C SER A 195 5.15 6.79 4.99
N THR A 196 6.17 6.29 4.30
CA THR A 196 6.03 5.61 3.00
C THR A 196 6.92 4.38 2.93
N VAL A 197 6.37 3.30 2.41
CA VAL A 197 7.07 2.06 2.05
C VAL A 197 6.92 1.84 0.55
N PHE A 198 8.02 1.84 -0.18
CA PHE A 198 8.04 1.57 -1.61
C PHE A 198 8.63 0.19 -1.87
N LEU A 199 7.93 -0.60 -2.69
CA LEU A 199 8.26 -1.98 -3.05
C LEU A 199 8.45 -2.05 -4.57
N SER A 200 9.59 -2.55 -5.04
CA SER A 200 9.80 -2.85 -6.47
C SER A 200 10.15 -4.31 -6.69
N PRO A 201 9.39 -5.07 -7.50
CA PRO A 201 9.68 -6.49 -7.77
C PRO A 201 10.94 -6.72 -8.62
N GLY A 202 11.55 -5.66 -9.15
CA GLY A 202 12.83 -5.69 -9.85
C GLY A 202 13.50 -4.32 -9.83
N SER A 203 14.84 -4.28 -9.79
CA SER A 203 15.62 -3.04 -9.76
C SER A 203 15.69 -2.35 -11.12
N ASP A 204 15.49 -3.10 -12.21
CA ASP A 204 15.40 -2.62 -13.59
C ASP A 204 14.25 -1.63 -13.79
N LEU A 205 13.15 -1.79 -13.05
CA LEU A 205 12.02 -0.86 -13.02
C LEU A 205 12.38 0.54 -12.48
N LEU A 206 13.55 0.70 -11.83
CA LEU A 206 13.98 1.93 -11.16
C LEU A 206 14.95 2.79 -11.99
N LEU A 207 15.44 2.25 -13.11
CA LEU A 207 16.52 2.83 -13.91
C LEU A 207 16.06 3.45 -15.23
N ASN A 208 14.77 3.32 -15.53
CA ASN A 208 14.12 3.90 -16.71
C ASN A 208 13.38 5.20 -16.35
#